data_AF-A0A497LG31-F1
#
_entry.id   AF-A0A497LG31-F1
#
_cell.length_a   1.000
_cell.length_b   1.000
_cell.length_c   1.000
_cell.angle_alpha   90.00
_cell.angle_beta   90.00
_cell.angle_gamma   90.00
#
_symmetry.space_group_name_H-M   'P 1'
#
loop_
_entity.id
_entity.type
_entity.pdbx_description
1 polymer ?
#
loop_
_entity_poly.entity_id
_entity_poly.type
_entity_poly.pdbx_seq_one_letter_code
_entity_poly.pdbx_strand_id
1 'polypeptide(L)'
;MFKVSHGGNPTIKGRDLVGCCGIYCGACFAYRRSLSSEAGKLKELLEKEKFDRIATAFSWVGSYRDFKRWLTWLKRLTCNGCQTGGGNPFCAIR
;
A
#
# COMPACT_ATOMS: atom_id res chain seq x y z
N MET A 1 -9.81 1.02 -19.20
CA MET A 1 -8.72 2.02 -19.33
C MET A 1 -8.55 2.67 -17.96
N PHE A 2 -7.69 2.12 -17.09
CA PHE A 2 -7.53 2.60 -15.71
C PHE A 2 -6.53 3.76 -15.71
N LYS A 3 -7.02 5.00 -15.51
CA LYS A 3 -6.17 6.17 -15.26
C LYS A 3 -5.58 6.03 -13.85
N VAL A 4 -4.31 5.67 -13.77
CA VAL A 4 -3.54 5.71 -12.52
C VAL A 4 -2.92 7.10 -12.41
N SER A 5 -3.55 7.97 -11.61
CA SER A 5 -3.00 9.29 -11.27
C SER A 5 -1.79 9.10 -10.37
N HIS A 6 -0.59 9.22 -10.93
CA HIS A 6 0.66 9.22 -10.17
C HIS A 6 0.87 10.62 -9.61
N GLY A 7 0.65 10.81 -8.30
CA GLY A 7 1.08 12.02 -7.59
C GLY A 7 2.61 12.04 -7.56
N GLY A 8 3.22 12.72 -8.53
CA GLY A 8 4.65 12.68 -8.81
C GLY A 8 5.44 13.87 -8.27
N ASN A 9 6.58 13.56 -7.67
CA ASN A 9 7.78 14.39 -7.57
C ASN A 9 8.99 13.43 -7.47
N PRO A 10 10.17 13.63 -8.09
CA PRO A 10 10.59 14.40 -9.27
C PRO A 10 10.65 13.47 -10.52
N THR A 11 11.16 13.97 -11.64
CA THR A 11 11.23 13.29 -12.96
C THR A 11 12.00 11.96 -12.95
N ILE A 12 11.33 10.84 -12.64
CA ILE A 12 11.89 9.49 -12.82
C ILE A 12 11.63 9.06 -14.28
N LYS A 13 12.68 8.69 -15.03
CA LYS A 13 12.49 8.19 -16.40
C LYS A 13 11.87 6.79 -16.32
N GLY A 14 11.01 6.43 -17.28
CA GLY A 14 10.32 5.13 -17.28
C GLY A 14 11.26 3.91 -17.19
N ARG A 15 12.50 4.05 -17.67
CA ARG A 15 13.55 3.01 -17.56
C ARG A 15 14.05 2.78 -16.13
N ASP A 16 14.07 3.82 -15.30
CA ASP A 16 14.57 3.76 -13.91
C ASP A 16 13.58 3.03 -12.98
N LEU A 17 12.36 2.80 -13.47
CA LEU A 17 11.32 2.04 -12.78
C LEU A 17 11.32 0.55 -13.14
N VAL A 18 12.18 0.09 -14.04
CA VAL A 18 12.26 -1.32 -14.42
C VAL A 18 13.39 -1.98 -13.62
N GLY A 19 13.06 -2.98 -12.81
CA GLY A 19 14.08 -3.77 -12.10
C GLY A 19 14.94 -4.57 -13.08
N CYS A 20 16.11 -5.04 -12.62
CA CYS A 20 16.96 -5.99 -13.37
C CYS A 20 16.19 -7.24 -13.85
N CYS A 21 15.13 -7.62 -13.14
CA CYS A 21 14.22 -8.71 -13.46
C CYS A 21 13.15 -8.38 -14.52
N GLY A 22 13.10 -7.15 -15.03
CA GLY A 22 12.09 -6.68 -15.98
C GLY A 22 10.76 -6.23 -15.35
N ILE A 23 10.59 -6.34 -14.02
CA ILE A 23 9.37 -5.88 -13.34
C ILE A 23 9.33 -4.35 -13.29
N TYR A 24 8.18 -3.79 -13.69
CA TYR A 24 7.95 -2.34 -13.71
C TYR A 24 7.32 -1.83 -12.40
N CYS A 25 8.05 -1.00 -11.66
CA CYS A 25 7.65 -0.42 -10.38
C CYS A 25 6.38 0.42 -10.50
N GLY A 26 6.15 1.11 -11.62
CA GLY A 26 4.94 1.91 -11.83
C GLY A 26 3.63 1.09 -11.79
N ALA A 27 3.68 -0.23 -12.00
CA ALA A 27 2.53 -1.11 -11.85
C ALA A 27 2.38 -1.65 -10.40
N CYS A 28 3.43 -1.63 -9.59
CA CYS A 28 3.47 -2.20 -8.24
C CYS A 28 2.62 -1.36 -7.26
N PHE A 29 1.73 -2.02 -6.51
CA PHE A 29 0.89 -1.35 -5.50
C PHE A 29 1.71 -0.68 -4.40
N ALA A 30 2.82 -1.29 -3.96
CA ALA A 30 3.66 -0.73 -2.89
C ALA A 30 4.45 0.50 -3.36
N TYR A 31 4.85 0.56 -4.63
CA TYR A 31 5.51 1.74 -5.21
C TYR A 31 4.52 2.88 -5.45
N ARG A 32 3.32 2.56 -5.97
CA ARG A 32 2.29 3.57 -6.25
C ARG A 32 1.71 4.22 -4.99
N ARG A 33 1.73 3.54 -3.85
CA ARG A 33 1.26 4.04 -2.54
C ARG A 33 -0.21 4.50 -2.48
N SER A 34 -0.98 4.39 -3.57
CA SER A 34 -2.42 4.04 -3.46
C SER A 34 -2.51 2.75 -2.62
N LEU A 35 -3.64 2.23 -2.19
CA LEU A 35 -3.71 1.18 -1.16
C LEU A 35 -3.15 1.61 0.21
N SER A 36 -1.86 1.99 0.34
CA SER A 36 -1.31 2.54 1.60
C SER A 36 -2.02 3.83 2.00
N SER A 37 -2.20 4.76 1.04
CA SER A 37 -2.93 6.02 1.26
C SER A 37 -4.40 5.75 1.64
N GLU A 38 -5.10 4.92 0.88
CA GLU A 38 -6.52 4.61 1.10
C GLU A 38 -6.74 3.84 2.41
N ALA A 39 -5.86 2.89 2.75
CA ALA A 39 -5.90 2.19 4.03
C ALA A 39 -5.69 3.17 5.20
N GLY A 40 -4.79 4.14 5.04
CA GLY A 40 -4.59 5.22 6.01
C GLY A 40 -5.84 6.07 6.23
N LYS A 41 -6.45 6.54 5.14
CA LYS A 41 -7.68 7.35 5.18
C LYS A 41 -8.84 6.58 5.84
N LEU A 42 -9.03 5.32 5.47
CA LEU A 42 -10.09 4.50 6.06
C LEU A 42 -9.83 4.25 7.56
N LYS A 43 -8.59 3.95 7.95
CA LYS A 43 -8.23 3.78 9.36
C LYS A 43 -8.54 5.04 10.16
N GLU A 44 -8.15 6.21 9.67
CA GLU A 44 -8.37 7.51 10.32
C GLU A 44 -9.88 7.82 10.45
N LEU A 45 -10.67 7.53 9.40
CA LEU A 45 -12.12 7.68 9.45
C LEU A 45 -12.75 6.77 10.52
N LEU A 46 -12.39 5.49 10.56
CA LEU A 46 -12.91 4.54 11.54
C LEU A 46 -12.57 4.93 12.99
N GLU A 47 -11.38 5.50 13.21
CA GLU A 47 -10.96 6.02 14.51
C GLU A 47 -11.77 7.26 14.91
N LYS A 48 -12.02 8.18 13.97
CA LYS A 48 -12.85 9.37 14.19
C LYS A 48 -14.29 9.00 14.60
N GLU A 49 -14.87 7.98 13.95
CA GLU A 49 -16.22 7.49 14.26
C GLU A 49 -16.28 6.60 15.51
N LYS A 50 -15.15 6.36 16.20
CA LYS A 50 -15.05 5.43 17.34
C LYS A 50 -15.69 4.07 17.02
N PHE A 51 -15.48 3.59 15.79
CA PHE A 51 -16.17 2.42 15.26
C PHE A 51 -15.83 1.13 16.02
N ASP A 52 -14.70 1.09 16.72
CA ASP A 52 -14.32 0.00 17.61
C ASP A 52 -15.37 -0.30 18.69
N ARG A 53 -16.14 0.70 19.13
CA ARG A 53 -17.23 0.53 20.11
C ARG A 53 -18.46 -0.16 19.53
N ILE A 54 -18.66 -0.07 18.22
CA ILE A 54 -19.83 -0.58 17.51
C ILE A 54 -19.50 -1.93 16.84
N ALA A 55 -18.25 -2.12 16.45
CA ALA A 55 -17.79 -3.28 15.69
C ALA A 55 -18.05 -4.64 16.37
N THR A 56 -18.18 -4.67 17.70
CA THR A 56 -18.51 -5.88 18.46
C THR A 56 -19.89 -6.46 18.09
N ALA A 57 -20.83 -5.62 17.64
CA ALA A 57 -22.14 -6.05 17.15
C ALA A 57 -22.07 -6.81 15.81
N PHE A 58 -20.94 -6.74 15.11
CA PHE A 58 -20.72 -7.36 13.79
C PHE A 58 -19.70 -8.50 13.86
N SER A 59 -19.57 -9.18 15.00
CA SER A 59 -18.62 -10.28 15.18
C SER A 59 -18.79 -11.42 14.17
N TRP A 60 -20.01 -11.60 13.64
CA TRP A 60 -20.32 -12.56 12.57
C TRP A 60 -19.68 -12.22 11.22
N VAL A 61 -19.34 -10.94 10.97
CA VAL A 61 -18.59 -10.51 9.78
C VAL A 61 -17.11 -10.89 9.92
N GLY A 62 -16.60 -10.84 11.15
CA GLY A 62 -15.23 -11.22 11.48
C GLY A 62 -14.60 -10.36 12.57
N SER A 63 -13.31 -10.60 12.80
CA SER A 63 -12.54 -9.91 13.84
C SER A 63 -12.15 -8.51 13.40
N TYR A 64 -12.82 -7.49 13.95
CA TYR A 64 -12.46 -6.09 13.71
C TYR A 64 -11.02 -5.77 14.15
N ARG A 65 -10.52 -6.46 15.18
CA ARG A 65 -9.12 -6.32 15.62
C ARG A 65 -8.14 -6.75 14.52
N ASP A 66 -8.40 -7.88 13.87
CA ASP A 66 -7.55 -8.38 12.80
C ASP A 66 -7.67 -7.49 11.55
N PHE A 67 -8.86 -6.99 11.25
CA PHE A 67 -9.06 -5.98 10.21
C PHE A 67 -8.25 -4.69 10.46
N LYS A 68 -8.28 -4.13 11.68
CA LYS A 68 -7.44 -2.97 12.04
C LYS A 68 -5.95 -3.27 11.93
N ARG A 69 -5.51 -4.51 12.24
CA ARG A 69 -4.12 -4.93 12.08
C ARG A 69 -3.72 -4.92 10.60
N TRP A 70 -4.57 -5.44 9.72
CA TRP A 70 -4.37 -5.39 8.27
C TRP A 70 -4.30 -3.96 7.74
N LEU A 71 -5.23 -3.08 8.14
CA LEU A 71 -5.19 -1.66 7.76
C LEU A 71 -3.89 -0.97 8.18
N THR A 72 -3.43 -1.25 9.41
CA THR A 72 -2.18 -0.68 9.92
C THR A 72 -0.97 -1.19 9.13
N TRP A 73 -0.95 -2.46 8.76
CA TRP A 73 0.10 -3.04 7.92
C TRP A 73 0.07 -2.45 6.50
N LEU A 74 -1.11 -2.39 5.87
CA LEU A 74 -1.30 -1.78 4.54
C LEU A 74 -0.88 -0.31 4.51
N LYS A 75 -1.20 0.47 5.55
CA LYS A 75 -0.74 1.86 5.68
C LYS A 75 0.79 1.97 5.60
N ARG A 76 1.54 0.98 6.11
CA ARG A 76 3.01 0.94 6.09
C ARG A 76 3.59 0.32 4.81
N LEU A 77 2.77 -0.30 3.98
CA LEU A 77 3.19 -1.00 2.77
C LEU A 77 3.60 0.01 1.68
N THR A 78 4.87 0.39 1.70
CA THR A 78 5.46 1.34 0.76
C THR A 78 6.78 0.81 0.21
N CYS A 79 7.11 1.21 -1.02
CA CYS A 79 8.34 0.85 -1.70
C CYS A 79 8.92 2.08 -2.42
N ASN A 80 10.24 2.20 -2.46
CA ASN A 80 10.94 3.30 -3.16
C ASN A 80 11.34 2.93 -4.61
N GLY A 81 11.22 1.66 -4.98
CA GLY A 81 11.58 1.15 -6.31
C GLY A 81 12.70 0.10 -6.25
N CYS A 82 12.73 -0.83 -7.22
CA CYS A 82 13.71 -1.91 -7.26
C CYS A 82 15.15 -1.38 -7.38
N GLN A 83 15.39 -0.36 -8.21
CA GLN A 83 16.72 0.22 -8.41
C GLN A 83 17.20 1.10 -7.23
N THR A 84 16.38 1.29 -6.19
CA THR A 84 16.73 2.09 -5.00
C THR A 84 16.78 1.23 -3.73
N GLY A 85 17.05 -0.07 -3.85
CA GLY A 85 17.07 -1.01 -2.73
C GLY A 85 15.68 -1.43 -2.21
N GLY A 86 14.62 -1.12 -2.95
CA GLY A 86 13.26 -1.64 -2.72
C GLY A 86 13.07 -3.05 -3.30
N GLY A 87 11.82 -3.40 -3.62
CA GLY A 87 11.48 -4.73 -4.13
C GLY A 87 11.29 -5.79 -3.04
N ASN A 88 10.97 -7.02 -3.45
CA ASN A 88 10.79 -8.13 -2.52
C ASN A 88 12.12 -8.43 -1.80
N PRO A 89 12.18 -8.37 -0.45
CA PRO A 89 13.40 -8.63 0.30
C PRO A 89 13.94 -10.06 0.13
N PHE A 90 13.10 -11.00 -0.33
CA PHE A 90 13.48 -12.38 -0.60
C PHE A 90 13.83 -12.64 -2.07
N CYS A 91 13.96 -11.60 -2.90
CA CYS A 91 14.32 -11.76 -4.30
C CYS A 91 15.85 -11.95 -4.45
N ALA A 92 16.27 -13.08 -5.01
CA ALA A 92 17.69 -13.44 -5.16
C ALA A 92 18.47 -12.53 -6.12
N ILE A 93 17.77 -11.84 -7.02
CA ILE A 93 18.36 -11.00 -8.07
C ILE A 93 18.23 -9.50 -7.79
N ARG A 94 17.84 -9.13 -6.56
CA ARG A 94 17.50 -7.76 -6.15
C ARG A 94 18.63 -6.76 -6.29
#